data_AF-X1VJP9-F1
#
_entry.id   AF-X1VJP9-F1
#
_cell.length_a   1.000
_cell.length_b   1.000
_cell.length_c   1.000
_cell.angle_alpha   90.00
_cell.angle_beta   90.00
_cell.angle_gamma   90.00
#
_symmetry.space_group_name_H-M   'P 1'
#
loop_
_entity.id
_entity.type
_entity.pdbx_description
1 polymer ?
#
loop_
_entity_poly.entity_id
_entity_poly.type
_entity_poly.pdbx_seq_one_letter_code
_entity_poly.pdbx_strand_id
1 'polypeptide(L)'
;EPQWIQEYITPGQETVDKEISDYSGRIKKAKVGLEKSEKERTKVRRPLKLLYGTGIDLEEIVWDVLEAVEAKVERPHNSSDEDGWISVRIGNYVNRGVLEIKGTRNNQFNKKGIRQLGEWIAKKTAEDGKQYKGIFIGNDSSDKPIEEREHPFSPDFKKSAEILKFCCLRTEDLYKIYLAKSSGKFDAAAFWSDVFGTNGILDVDKYFSGTIPKGNYSS
;
A
#
# COMPACT_ATOMS: atom_id res chain seq x y z
N GLU A 1 -36.62 42.25 9.13
CA GLU A 1 -37.88 42.87 9.60
C GLU A 1 -37.59 43.83 10.74
N PRO A 2 -38.49 44.76 11.09
CA PRO A 2 -38.37 45.52 12.33
C PRO A 2 -38.25 44.57 13.53
N GLN A 3 -37.37 44.87 14.48
CA GLN A 3 -37.02 43.94 15.56
C GLN A 3 -38.22 43.55 16.45
N TRP A 4 -39.21 44.44 16.56
CA TRP A 4 -40.42 44.23 17.38
C TRP A 4 -41.36 43.14 16.84
N ILE A 5 -41.29 42.78 15.55
CA ILE A 5 -42.20 41.76 14.99
C ILE A 5 -41.90 40.35 15.52
N GLN A 6 -40.69 40.13 16.06
CA GLN A 6 -40.24 38.83 16.56
C GLN A 6 -41.04 38.33 17.77
N GLU A 7 -41.78 39.22 18.45
CA GLU A 7 -42.64 38.87 19.60
C GLU A 7 -44.03 38.36 19.19
N TYR A 8 -44.39 38.46 17.91
CA TYR A 8 -45.71 38.07 17.39
C TYR A 8 -45.63 36.75 16.62
N ILE A 9 -46.57 35.84 16.88
CA ILE A 9 -46.69 34.54 16.19
C ILE A 9 -47.93 34.55 15.30
N THR A 10 -47.82 33.96 14.10
CA THR A 10 -48.97 33.78 13.19
C THR A 10 -49.54 32.35 13.29
N PRO A 11 -50.86 32.15 13.05
CA PRO A 11 -51.43 30.81 13.02
C PRO A 11 -50.69 29.90 12.03
N GLY A 12 -50.23 28.75 12.49
CA GLY A 12 -49.46 27.77 11.70
C GLY A 12 -47.93 27.96 11.75
N GLN A 13 -47.41 29.06 12.29
CA GLN A 13 -45.97 29.30 12.40
C GLN A 13 -45.26 28.24 13.25
N GLU A 14 -45.81 27.86 14.41
CA GLU A 14 -45.20 26.83 15.28
C GLU A 14 -45.03 25.48 14.56
N THR A 15 -46.00 25.10 13.72
CA THR A 15 -45.92 23.87 12.91
C THR A 15 -44.76 23.96 11.92
N VAL A 16 -44.64 25.08 11.21
CA VAL A 16 -43.56 25.32 10.25
C VAL A 16 -42.19 25.37 10.96
N ASP A 17 -42.10 26.05 12.10
CA ASP A 17 -40.87 26.15 12.89
C ASP A 17 -40.41 24.78 13.41
N LYS A 18 -41.36 23.92 13.83
CA LYS A 18 -41.08 22.54 14.22
C LYS A 18 -40.55 21.73 13.03
N GLU A 19 -41.15 21.86 11.86
CA GLU A 19 -40.66 21.21 10.63
C GLU A 19 -39.26 21.70 10.25
N ILE A 20 -38.99 23.00 10.32
CA ILE A 20 -37.67 23.60 10.09
C ILE A 20 -36.63 23.02 11.06
N SER A 21 -36.98 22.92 12.35
CA SER A 21 -36.11 22.32 13.37
C SER A 21 -35.81 20.85 13.09
N ASP A 22 -36.83 20.07 12.71
CA ASP A 22 -36.68 18.65 12.36
C ASP A 22 -35.81 18.46 11.10
N TYR A 23 -36.05 19.25 10.04
CA TYR A 23 -35.22 19.25 8.83
C TYR A 23 -33.77 19.65 9.15
N SER A 24 -33.57 20.68 9.96
CA SER A 24 -32.24 21.14 10.37
C SER A 24 -31.49 20.05 11.16
N GLY A 25 -32.18 19.33 12.05
CA GLY A 25 -31.64 18.19 12.79
C GLY A 25 -31.23 17.04 11.87
N ARG A 26 -32.05 16.72 10.86
CA ARG A 26 -31.74 15.70 9.83
C ARG A 26 -30.53 16.08 8.98
N ILE A 27 -30.45 17.34 8.54
CA ILE A 27 -29.30 17.87 7.77
C ILE A 27 -28.02 17.74 8.59
N LYS A 28 -28.05 18.13 9.88
CA LYS A 28 -26.87 18.03 10.76
C LYS A 28 -26.40 16.58 10.91
N LYS A 29 -27.32 15.63 11.14
CA LYS A 29 -26.98 14.19 11.23
C LYS A 29 -26.41 13.65 9.91
N ALA A 30 -27.00 14.02 8.78
CA ALA A 30 -26.53 13.60 7.46
C ALA A 30 -25.11 14.10 7.16
N LYS A 31 -24.79 15.35 7.50
CA LYS A 31 -23.43 15.91 7.34
C LYS A 31 -22.38 15.15 8.14
N VAL A 32 -22.65 14.84 9.41
CA VAL A 32 -21.74 14.03 10.24
C VAL A 32 -21.56 12.63 9.65
N GLY A 33 -22.64 12.02 9.16
CA GLY A 33 -22.58 10.72 8.50
C GLY A 33 -21.75 10.73 7.20
N LEU A 34 -21.86 11.81 6.41
CA LEU A 34 -21.08 12.01 5.20
C LEU A 34 -19.59 12.13 5.52
N GLU A 35 -19.20 13.03 6.43
CA GLU A 35 -17.78 13.21 6.82
C GLU A 35 -17.15 11.91 7.34
N LYS A 36 -17.91 11.13 8.12
CA LYS A 36 -17.46 9.80 8.58
C LYS A 36 -17.22 8.87 7.40
N SER A 37 -18.17 8.81 6.46
CA SER A 37 -18.08 7.93 5.29
C SER A 37 -16.95 8.33 4.35
N GLU A 38 -16.66 9.63 4.20
CA GLU A 38 -15.54 10.14 3.40
C GLU A 38 -14.19 9.79 4.03
N LYS A 39 -14.07 9.88 5.35
CA LYS A 39 -12.87 9.43 6.09
C LYS A 39 -12.65 7.92 5.94
N GLU A 40 -13.70 7.12 6.11
CA GLU A 40 -13.62 5.67 5.90
C GLU A 40 -13.27 5.34 4.44
N ARG A 41 -13.88 6.02 3.46
CA ARG A 41 -13.55 5.86 2.03
C ARG A 41 -12.07 6.15 1.78
N THR A 42 -11.52 7.19 2.39
CA THR A 42 -10.09 7.53 2.26
C THR A 42 -9.22 6.43 2.83
N LYS A 43 -9.57 5.91 4.01
CA LYS A 43 -8.86 4.80 4.67
C LYS A 43 -8.85 3.53 3.83
N VAL A 44 -10.01 3.07 3.35
CA VAL A 44 -10.11 1.83 2.56
C VAL A 44 -9.46 1.93 1.18
N ARG A 45 -9.27 3.17 0.67
CA ARG A 45 -8.58 3.43 -0.60
C ARG A 45 -7.07 3.62 -0.46
N ARG A 46 -6.54 3.75 0.76
CA ARG A 46 -5.11 3.93 1.01
C ARG A 46 -4.23 2.88 0.28
N PRO A 47 -4.58 1.58 0.23
CA PRO A 47 -3.81 0.57 -0.51
C PRO A 47 -3.65 0.84 -2.02
N LEU A 48 -4.52 1.66 -2.62
CA LEU A 48 -4.37 2.06 -4.03
C LEU A 48 -3.11 2.87 -4.27
N LYS A 49 -2.48 3.45 -3.24
CA LYS A 49 -1.16 4.10 -3.36
C LYS A 49 -0.10 3.13 -3.86
N LEU A 50 -0.24 1.81 -3.68
CA LEU A 50 0.67 0.85 -4.33
C LEU A 50 0.67 0.98 -5.86
N LEU A 51 -0.43 1.44 -6.44
CA LEU A 51 -0.57 1.52 -7.89
C LEU A 51 -0.01 2.82 -8.47
N TYR A 52 0.18 3.88 -7.70
CA TYR A 52 0.58 5.20 -8.24
C TYR A 52 1.55 5.99 -7.37
N GLY A 53 1.79 5.55 -6.14
CA GLY A 53 2.63 6.24 -5.17
C GLY A 53 4.11 6.21 -5.56
N THR A 54 4.84 7.22 -5.11
CA THR A 54 6.31 7.30 -5.22
C THR A 54 6.90 7.92 -3.95
N GLY A 55 8.20 7.73 -3.70
CA GLY A 55 8.88 8.21 -2.50
C GLY A 55 8.24 7.71 -1.20
N ILE A 56 8.21 8.57 -0.18
CA ILE A 56 7.71 8.21 1.16
C ILE A 56 6.25 7.72 1.16
N ASP A 57 5.42 8.25 0.26
CA ASP A 57 4.02 7.81 0.13
C ASP A 57 3.92 6.34 -0.31
N LEU A 58 4.87 5.89 -1.13
CA LEU A 58 4.96 4.49 -1.55
C LEU A 58 5.56 3.62 -0.45
N GLU A 59 6.63 4.09 0.20
CA GLU A 59 7.28 3.39 1.30
C GLU A 59 6.28 3.08 2.42
N GLU A 60 5.53 4.09 2.88
CA GLU A 60 4.53 3.92 3.94
C GLU A 60 3.49 2.85 3.60
N ILE A 61 2.94 2.87 2.37
CA ILE A 61 1.90 1.91 2.01
C ILE A 61 2.47 0.51 1.77
N VAL A 62 3.72 0.40 1.31
CA VAL A 62 4.41 -0.88 1.23
C VAL A 62 4.60 -1.45 2.64
N TRP A 63 5.07 -0.67 3.61
CA TRP A 63 5.18 -1.12 5.00
C TRP A 63 3.85 -1.57 5.57
N ASP A 64 2.80 -0.75 5.43
CA ASP A 64 1.46 -1.05 5.92
C ASP A 64 0.93 -2.38 5.32
N VAL A 65 1.20 -2.65 4.04
CA VAL A 65 0.78 -3.90 3.39
C VAL A 65 1.64 -5.09 3.80
N LEU A 66 2.96 -4.93 3.94
CA LEU A 66 3.84 -5.99 4.46
C LEU A 66 3.44 -6.40 5.89
N GLU A 67 3.10 -5.43 6.74
CA GLU A 67 2.54 -5.67 8.08
C GLU A 67 1.19 -6.40 8.00
N ALA A 68 0.30 -5.99 7.09
CA ALA A 68 -0.99 -6.66 6.88
C ALA A 68 -0.84 -8.12 6.42
N VAL A 69 0.27 -8.46 5.77
CA VAL A 69 0.63 -9.84 5.42
C VAL A 69 1.63 -10.48 6.37
N GLU A 70 1.66 -10.04 7.63
CA GLU A 70 2.33 -10.71 8.76
C GLU A 70 3.86 -10.56 8.82
N ALA A 71 4.45 -9.60 8.10
CA ALA A 71 5.81 -9.16 8.39
C ALA A 71 5.83 -8.22 9.61
N LYS A 72 6.89 -8.34 10.42
CA LYS A 72 7.30 -7.26 11.31
C LYS A 72 8.18 -6.31 10.50
N VAL A 73 7.74 -5.07 10.28
CA VAL A 73 8.52 -4.04 9.58
C VAL A 73 9.27 -3.18 10.58
N GLU A 74 10.55 -2.92 10.30
CA GLU A 74 11.39 -1.96 11.03
C GLU A 74 11.66 -0.79 10.08
N ARG A 75 10.95 0.31 10.31
CA ARG A 75 10.99 1.52 9.50
C ARG A 75 12.28 2.31 9.82
N PRO A 76 12.96 2.89 8.82
CA PRO A 76 14.17 3.67 9.03
C PRO A 76 13.88 4.94 9.85
N HIS A 77 14.86 5.39 10.64
CA HIS A 77 14.76 6.68 11.34
C HIS A 77 14.95 7.86 10.38
N ASN A 78 15.77 7.68 9.35
CA ASN A 78 16.02 8.64 8.27
C ASN A 78 15.82 7.94 6.91
N SER A 79 14.87 8.41 6.10
CA SER A 79 14.56 7.85 4.78
C SER A 79 15.65 8.06 3.72
N SER A 80 16.75 8.74 4.06
CA SER A 80 17.90 8.91 3.17
C SER A 80 18.85 7.70 3.17
N ASP A 81 18.77 6.87 4.20
CA ASP A 81 19.81 5.89 4.49
C ASP A 81 19.42 4.49 3.99
N GLU A 82 18.14 4.13 4.09
CA GLU A 82 17.58 2.80 3.81
C GLU A 82 16.05 2.83 3.81
N ASP A 83 15.39 1.95 3.04
CA ASP A 83 13.91 1.96 2.89
C ASP A 83 13.18 1.05 3.90
N GLY A 84 13.94 0.30 4.70
CA GLY A 84 13.43 -0.48 5.82
C GLY A 84 13.83 -1.95 5.84
N TRP A 85 13.45 -2.63 6.92
CA TRP A 85 13.77 -4.03 7.17
C TRP A 85 12.53 -4.81 7.53
N ILE A 86 12.55 -6.11 7.29
CA ILE A 86 11.48 -7.01 7.73
C ILE A 86 12.03 -8.21 8.48
N SER A 87 11.22 -8.71 9.41
CA SER A 87 11.39 -10.03 10.01
C SER A 87 10.08 -10.82 9.88
N VAL A 88 10.17 -12.06 9.43
CA VAL A 88 9.03 -12.97 9.25
C VAL A 88 9.33 -14.30 9.90
N ARG A 89 8.39 -14.81 10.70
CA ARG A 89 8.49 -16.15 11.28
C ARG A 89 7.80 -17.15 10.37
N ILE A 90 8.56 -18.15 9.89
CA ILE A 90 8.03 -19.28 9.10
C ILE A 90 8.41 -20.55 9.85
N GLY A 91 7.40 -21.21 10.45
CA GLY A 91 7.64 -22.30 11.40
C GLY A 91 8.53 -21.83 12.57
N ASN A 92 9.66 -22.51 12.78
CA ASN A 92 10.62 -22.21 13.85
C ASN A 92 11.73 -21.22 13.43
N TYR A 93 11.72 -20.75 12.18
CA TYR A 93 12.77 -19.89 11.65
C TYR A 93 12.31 -18.44 11.55
N VAL A 94 13.22 -17.51 11.87
CA VAL A 94 13.02 -16.07 11.64
C VAL A 94 13.85 -15.67 10.42
N ASN A 95 13.15 -15.40 9.33
CA ASN A 95 13.72 -14.87 8.10
C ASN A 95 13.79 -13.36 8.16
N ARG A 96 14.87 -12.78 7.61
CA ARG A 96 15.12 -11.34 7.67
C ARG A 96 15.36 -10.78 6.28
N GLY A 97 14.71 -9.68 5.97
CA GLY A 97 14.76 -9.03 4.68
C GLY A 97 15.17 -7.56 4.80
N VAL A 98 15.81 -7.06 3.76
CA VAL A 98 16.12 -5.64 3.54
C VAL A 98 15.25 -5.18 2.39
N LEU A 99 14.64 -4.02 2.53
CA LEU A 99 13.76 -3.45 1.53
C LEU A 99 14.51 -2.39 0.72
N GLU A 100 14.35 -2.43 -0.59
CA GLU A 100 14.51 -1.27 -1.49
C GLU A 100 13.15 -1.05 -2.15
N ILE A 101 12.57 0.12 -1.97
CA ILE A 101 11.23 0.50 -2.41
C ILE A 101 11.37 1.65 -3.41
N LYS A 102 10.93 1.43 -4.64
CA LYS A 102 11.20 2.39 -5.73
C LYS A 102 9.98 2.69 -6.57
N GLY A 103 9.57 3.96 -6.56
CA GLY A 103 8.58 4.49 -7.49
C GLY A 103 9.23 5.25 -8.65
N THR A 104 8.75 5.04 -9.87
CA THR A 104 9.20 5.77 -11.07
C THR A 104 8.10 5.87 -12.13
N ARG A 105 8.19 6.91 -12.97
CA ARG A 105 7.37 7.03 -14.21
C ARG A 105 7.98 6.28 -15.40
N ASN A 106 9.22 5.82 -15.28
CA ASN A 106 9.86 5.03 -16.32
C ASN A 106 9.24 3.64 -16.38
N ASN A 107 9.25 3.04 -17.58
CA ASN A 107 8.81 1.66 -17.79
C ASN A 107 9.76 0.62 -17.23
N GLN A 108 11.00 0.99 -16.89
CA GLN A 108 12.00 0.06 -16.37
C GLN A 108 12.79 0.62 -15.19
N PHE A 109 13.18 -0.28 -14.28
CA PHE A 109 14.10 0.05 -13.19
C PHE A 109 15.56 -0.02 -13.64
N ASN A 110 16.36 0.92 -13.16
CA ASN A 110 17.81 0.86 -13.31
C ASN A 110 18.46 0.00 -12.22
N LYS A 111 19.70 -0.42 -12.45
CA LYS A 111 20.48 -1.26 -11.52
C LYS A 111 20.94 -0.51 -10.25
N LYS A 112 20.59 0.77 -10.06
CA LYS A 112 21.00 1.56 -8.88
C LYS A 112 20.42 0.97 -7.59
N GLY A 113 19.13 0.64 -7.59
CA GLY A 113 18.47 0.11 -6.38
C GLY A 113 19.02 -1.25 -5.95
N ILE A 114 19.34 -2.13 -6.90
CA ILE A 114 20.01 -3.40 -6.60
C ILE A 114 21.37 -3.17 -5.91
N ARG A 115 22.15 -2.18 -6.36
CA ARG A 115 23.46 -1.88 -5.75
C ARG A 115 23.29 -1.37 -4.32
N GLN A 116 22.39 -0.41 -4.10
CA GLN A 116 22.07 0.14 -2.78
C GLN A 116 21.64 -0.97 -1.81
N LEU A 117 20.74 -1.84 -2.25
CA LEU A 117 20.26 -2.98 -1.48
C LEU A 117 21.39 -3.93 -1.05
N GLY A 118 22.36 -4.19 -1.94
CA GLY A 118 23.54 -5.01 -1.62
C GLY A 118 24.46 -4.37 -0.58
N GLU A 119 24.66 -3.06 -0.66
CA GLU A 119 25.44 -2.29 0.32
C GLU A 119 24.80 -2.34 1.71
N TRP A 120 23.47 -2.17 1.78
CA TRP A 120 22.73 -2.24 3.05
C TRP A 120 22.80 -3.64 3.69
N ILE A 121 22.64 -4.71 2.90
CA ILE A 121 22.80 -6.09 3.38
C ILE A 121 24.21 -6.31 3.94
N ALA A 122 25.24 -5.90 3.21
CA ALA A 122 26.63 -6.10 3.62
C ALA A 122 26.93 -5.36 4.92
N LYS A 123 26.51 -4.09 5.02
CA LYS A 123 26.65 -3.28 6.24
C LYS A 123 25.97 -3.95 7.43
N LYS A 124 24.69 -4.33 7.29
CA LYS A 124 23.94 -4.92 8.41
C LYS A 124 24.45 -6.28 8.84
N THR A 125 24.83 -7.11 7.88
CA THR A 125 25.45 -8.42 8.14
C THR A 125 26.77 -8.25 8.90
N ALA A 126 27.56 -7.24 8.56
CA ALA A 126 28.81 -6.95 9.29
C ALA A 126 28.55 -6.42 10.72
N GLU A 127 27.47 -5.67 10.92
CA GLU A 127 27.09 -5.14 12.24
C GLU A 127 26.60 -6.22 13.22
N ASP A 128 25.75 -7.16 12.77
CA ASP A 128 25.05 -8.08 13.68
C ASP A 128 25.26 -9.58 13.39
N GLY A 129 26.03 -9.91 12.35
CA GLY A 129 26.36 -11.28 11.95
C GLY A 129 25.20 -12.07 11.36
N LYS A 130 24.02 -11.46 11.15
CA LYS A 130 22.83 -12.16 10.63
C LYS A 130 22.77 -12.10 9.11
N GLN A 131 22.15 -13.11 8.52
CA GLN A 131 21.89 -13.18 7.09
C GLN A 131 20.59 -12.46 6.74
N TYR A 132 20.63 -11.70 5.65
CA TYR A 132 19.49 -10.94 5.14
C TYR A 132 19.23 -11.22 3.66
N LYS A 133 17.96 -11.31 3.31
CA LYS A 133 17.49 -11.37 1.92
C LYS A 133 17.27 -9.96 1.40
N GLY A 134 17.82 -9.64 0.22
CA GLY A 134 17.42 -8.42 -0.48
C GLY A 134 16.04 -8.56 -1.11
N ILE A 135 15.14 -7.62 -0.85
CA ILE A 135 13.80 -7.56 -1.40
C ILE A 135 13.61 -6.20 -2.09
N PHE A 136 13.47 -6.22 -3.41
CA PHE A 136 13.20 -5.04 -4.22
C PHE A 136 11.71 -4.95 -4.56
N ILE A 137 11.07 -3.82 -4.24
CA ILE A 137 9.64 -3.57 -4.47
C ILE A 137 9.48 -2.32 -5.33
N GLY A 138 8.98 -2.51 -6.55
CA GLY A 138 8.95 -1.45 -7.56
C GLY A 138 7.55 -1.01 -7.98
N ASN A 139 7.29 0.31 -8.05
CA ASN A 139 6.17 0.89 -8.81
C ASN A 139 6.73 1.57 -10.07
N ASP A 140 6.72 0.86 -11.19
CA ASP A 140 7.08 1.41 -12.50
C ASP A 140 5.88 2.10 -13.15
N SER A 141 6.14 2.93 -14.16
CA SER A 141 5.09 3.56 -14.97
C SER A 141 3.95 4.13 -14.11
N SER A 142 4.29 4.76 -12.97
CA SER A 142 3.34 5.13 -11.90
C SER A 142 2.22 6.08 -12.35
N ASP A 143 2.39 6.72 -13.51
CA ASP A 143 1.49 7.62 -14.19
C ASP A 143 0.57 6.94 -15.23
N LYS A 144 0.73 5.63 -15.44
CA LYS A 144 -0.08 4.85 -16.39
C LYS A 144 -1.03 3.86 -15.69
N PRO A 145 -2.19 3.56 -16.29
CA PRO A 145 -3.01 2.41 -15.90
C PRO A 145 -2.22 1.10 -15.92
N ILE A 146 -2.57 0.16 -15.05
CA ILE A 146 -1.87 -1.15 -14.91
C ILE A 146 -1.81 -1.90 -16.25
N GLU A 147 -2.90 -1.84 -17.02
CA GLU A 147 -3.03 -2.58 -18.28
C GLU A 147 -2.12 -2.06 -19.38
N GLU A 148 -1.60 -0.85 -19.24
CA GLU A 148 -0.68 -0.21 -20.18
C GLU A 148 0.79 -0.34 -19.75
N ARG A 149 1.07 -1.00 -18.62
CA ARG A 149 2.43 -1.16 -18.09
C ARG A 149 3.13 -2.33 -18.74
N GLU A 150 4.39 -2.10 -19.06
CA GLU A 150 5.31 -3.14 -19.52
C GLU A 150 5.96 -3.85 -18.33
N HIS A 151 6.59 -4.99 -18.59
CA HIS A 151 7.35 -5.67 -17.54
C HIS A 151 8.61 -4.85 -17.15
N PRO A 152 8.77 -4.40 -15.89
CA PRO A 152 9.73 -3.35 -15.58
C PRO A 152 11.15 -3.81 -15.28
N PHE A 153 11.35 -5.12 -15.11
CA PHE A 153 12.67 -5.69 -14.89
C PHE A 153 13.25 -6.17 -16.23
N SER A 154 14.29 -5.47 -16.70
CA SER A 154 15.05 -5.87 -17.90
C SER A 154 15.82 -7.19 -17.67
N PRO A 155 16.22 -7.90 -18.73
CA PRO A 155 17.01 -9.15 -18.59
C PRO A 155 18.26 -8.98 -17.73
N ASP A 156 18.95 -7.85 -17.89
CA ASP A 156 20.12 -7.45 -17.10
C ASP A 156 19.81 -7.27 -15.61
N PHE A 157 18.67 -6.64 -15.30
CA PHE A 157 18.20 -6.46 -13.92
C PHE A 157 17.89 -7.81 -13.29
N LYS A 158 17.14 -8.67 -14.00
CA LYS A 158 16.79 -10.03 -13.56
C LYS A 158 18.04 -10.85 -13.24
N LYS A 159 19.00 -10.88 -14.17
CA LYS A 159 20.28 -11.57 -13.97
C LYS A 159 21.06 -11.05 -12.76
N SER A 160 21.04 -9.73 -12.53
CA SER A 160 21.69 -9.14 -11.35
C SER A 160 21.02 -9.56 -10.05
N ALA A 161 19.67 -9.56 -10.01
CA ALA A 161 18.90 -10.01 -8.86
C ALA A 161 19.12 -11.50 -8.57
N GLU A 162 19.20 -12.35 -9.59
CA GLU A 162 19.49 -13.78 -9.46
C GLU A 162 20.88 -14.04 -8.85
N ILE A 163 21.92 -13.39 -9.39
CA ILE A 163 23.31 -13.52 -8.90
C ILE A 163 23.41 -13.10 -7.43
N LEU A 164 22.77 -11.98 -7.09
CA LEU A 164 22.77 -11.44 -5.73
C LEU A 164 21.76 -12.12 -4.81
N LYS A 165 20.98 -13.07 -5.33
CA LYS A 165 19.94 -13.82 -4.61
C LYS A 165 18.87 -12.91 -3.99
N PHE A 166 18.49 -11.85 -4.69
CA PHE A 166 17.42 -10.94 -4.27
C PHE A 166 16.07 -11.41 -4.81
N CYS A 167 15.00 -11.11 -4.08
CA CYS A 167 13.63 -11.25 -4.55
C CYS A 167 13.14 -9.89 -5.06
N CYS A 168 12.49 -9.87 -6.22
CA CYS A 168 11.95 -8.65 -6.81
C CYS A 168 10.47 -8.84 -7.10
N LEU A 169 9.66 -7.84 -6.78
CA LEU A 169 8.23 -7.82 -7.03
C LEU A 169 7.77 -6.41 -7.40
N ARG A 170 6.67 -6.33 -8.14
CA ARG A 170 6.01 -5.04 -8.40
C ARG A 170 5.08 -4.71 -7.25
N THR A 171 4.79 -3.44 -7.10
CA THR A 171 3.79 -2.94 -6.15
C THR A 171 2.37 -3.33 -6.55
N GLU A 172 2.10 -3.51 -7.84
CA GLU A 172 0.85 -4.14 -8.31
C GLU A 172 0.72 -5.60 -7.86
N ASP A 173 1.84 -6.33 -7.80
CA ASP A 173 1.88 -7.70 -7.30
C ASP A 173 1.56 -7.70 -5.80
N LEU A 174 2.15 -6.75 -5.05
CA LEU A 174 1.83 -6.56 -3.64
C LEU A 174 0.36 -6.15 -3.41
N TYR A 175 -0.25 -5.39 -4.33
CA TYR A 175 -1.67 -5.05 -4.26
C TYR A 175 -2.57 -6.28 -4.49
N LYS A 176 -2.23 -7.16 -5.44
CA LYS A 176 -2.91 -8.46 -5.61
C LYS A 176 -2.84 -9.30 -4.32
N ILE A 177 -1.67 -9.33 -3.69
CA ILE A 177 -1.46 -10.03 -2.41
C ILE A 177 -2.33 -9.42 -1.29
N TYR A 178 -2.40 -8.09 -1.21
CA TYR A 178 -3.30 -7.41 -0.26
C TYR A 178 -4.77 -7.79 -0.49
N LEU A 179 -5.23 -7.86 -1.74
CA LEU A 179 -6.58 -8.30 -2.08
C LEU A 179 -6.83 -9.76 -1.70
N ALA A 180 -5.86 -10.65 -1.97
CA ALA A 180 -5.93 -12.06 -1.58
C ALA A 180 -6.09 -12.19 -0.05
N LYS A 181 -5.25 -11.48 0.73
CA LYS A 181 -5.33 -11.44 2.20
C LYS A 181 -6.68 -10.91 2.68
N SER A 182 -7.14 -9.81 2.10
CA SER A 182 -8.43 -9.18 2.47
C SER A 182 -9.63 -10.08 2.16
N SER A 183 -9.52 -10.97 1.18
CA SER A 183 -10.56 -11.94 0.82
C SER A 183 -10.53 -13.24 1.66
N GLY A 184 -9.56 -13.38 2.57
CA GLY A 184 -9.36 -14.59 3.36
C GLY A 184 -8.73 -15.76 2.59
N LYS A 185 -8.26 -15.54 1.35
CA LYS A 185 -7.67 -16.54 0.46
C LYS A 185 -6.17 -16.34 0.32
N PHE A 186 -5.45 -16.28 1.45
CA PHE A 186 -4.02 -16.03 1.47
C PHE A 186 -3.32 -16.90 2.49
N ASP A 187 -2.32 -17.64 2.03
CA ASP A 187 -1.38 -18.37 2.87
C ASP A 187 -0.11 -17.54 3.06
N ALA A 188 0.01 -16.89 4.22
CA ALA A 188 1.15 -16.06 4.55
C ALA A 188 2.46 -16.86 4.62
N ALA A 189 2.42 -18.09 5.14
CA ALA A 189 3.61 -18.91 5.29
C ALA A 189 4.15 -19.32 3.91
N ALA A 190 3.27 -19.71 2.99
CA ALA A 190 3.65 -20.02 1.61
C ALA A 190 4.22 -18.78 0.90
N PHE A 191 3.52 -17.64 0.97
CA PHE A 191 3.96 -16.39 0.34
C PHE A 191 5.37 -15.99 0.80
N TRP A 192 5.60 -15.97 2.10
CA TRP A 192 6.91 -15.59 2.62
C TRP A 192 7.97 -16.64 2.33
N SER A 193 7.63 -17.94 2.33
CA SER A 193 8.56 -18.99 1.92
C SER A 193 9.06 -18.74 0.49
N ASP A 194 8.18 -18.30 -0.40
CA ASP A 194 8.58 -17.95 -1.77
C ASP A 194 9.37 -16.65 -1.86
N VAL A 195 8.98 -15.60 -1.12
CA VAL A 195 9.75 -14.34 -1.08
C VAL A 195 11.19 -14.61 -0.65
N PHE A 196 11.40 -15.43 0.39
CA PHE A 196 12.75 -15.75 0.86
C PHE A 196 13.46 -16.78 -0.04
N GLY A 197 12.73 -17.68 -0.69
CA GLY A 197 13.25 -18.68 -1.61
C GLY A 197 13.57 -18.19 -3.02
N THR A 198 12.93 -17.11 -3.48
CA THR A 198 13.03 -16.63 -4.87
C THR A 198 14.29 -15.80 -5.09
N ASN A 199 15.06 -16.14 -6.12
CA ASN A 199 16.16 -15.32 -6.63
C ASN A 199 15.75 -14.82 -8.02
N GLY A 200 15.59 -13.51 -8.18
CA GLY A 200 14.98 -12.90 -9.36
C GLY A 200 13.57 -12.39 -9.08
N ILE A 201 12.66 -12.58 -10.04
CA ILE A 201 11.30 -12.02 -9.98
C ILE A 201 10.34 -13.04 -9.36
N LEU A 202 9.56 -12.61 -8.36
CA LEU A 202 8.54 -13.44 -7.74
C LEU A 202 7.30 -13.53 -8.64
N ASP A 203 6.85 -14.75 -8.90
CA ASP A 203 5.54 -15.00 -9.49
C ASP A 203 4.46 -15.04 -8.39
N VAL A 204 3.61 -14.01 -8.38
CA VAL A 204 2.52 -13.87 -7.40
C VAL A 204 1.18 -14.40 -7.90
N ASP A 205 1.04 -14.75 -9.17
CA ASP A 205 -0.27 -15.05 -9.75
C ASP A 205 -0.89 -16.32 -9.14
N LYS A 206 -0.05 -17.21 -8.58
CA LYS A 206 -0.51 -18.36 -7.78
C LYS A 206 -1.25 -18.00 -6.49
N TYR A 207 -1.08 -16.77 -5.98
CA TYR A 207 -1.77 -16.26 -4.80
C TYR A 207 -3.04 -15.49 -5.14
N PHE A 208 -3.29 -15.17 -6.41
CA PHE A 208 -4.38 -14.32 -6.83
C PHE A 208 -4.97 -14.78 -8.16
N SER A 209 -6.07 -15.52 -8.10
CA SER A 209 -6.73 -16.11 -9.28
C SER A 209 -7.77 -15.19 -9.94
N GLY A 210 -7.54 -13.88 -9.98
CA GLY A 210 -8.54 -12.90 -10.44
C GLY A 210 -7.94 -11.71 -11.18
N THR A 211 -8.80 -10.79 -11.61
CA THR A 211 -8.39 -9.46 -12.08
C THR A 211 -8.50 -8.45 -10.94
N ILE A 212 -7.67 -7.40 -11.00
CA ILE A 212 -7.81 -6.28 -10.07
C ILE A 212 -9.21 -5.66 -10.26
N PRO A 213 -10.05 -5.60 -9.20
CA PRO A 213 -11.41 -5.08 -9.32
C PRO A 213 -11.41 -3.62 -9.80
N LYS A 214 -12.18 -3.34 -10.84
CA LYS A 214 -12.47 -1.97 -11.29
C LYS A 214 -13.78 -1.50 -10.67
N GLY A 215 -13.79 -0.29 -10.14
CA GLY A 215 -15.02 0.31 -9.63
C GLY A 215 -15.92 0.73 -10.79
N ASN A 216 -17.15 0.22 -10.83
CA ASN A 216 -18.20 0.75 -11.71
C ASN A 216 -18.77 2.01 -11.08
N TYR A 217 -18.08 3.13 -11.24
CA TYR A 217 -18.65 4.43 -10.90
C TYR A 217 -19.33 4.97 -12.16
N SER A 218 -20.65 4.77 -12.24
CA SER A 218 -21.48 5.58 -13.13
C SER A 218 -21.33 7.03 -12.67
N SER A 219 -20.68 7.86 -13.49
CA SER A 219 -20.63 9.32 -13.31
C SER A 219 -22.01 9.92 -13.44
#